data_AF-A0A060C8C0-F1
#
_entry.id   AF-A0A060C8C0-F1
#
_cell.length_a   1.000
_cell.length_b   1.000
_cell.length_c   1.000
_cell.angle_alpha   90.00
_cell.angle_beta   90.00
_cell.angle_gamma   90.00
#
_symmetry.space_group_name_H-M   'P 1'
#
loop_
_entity.id
_entity.type
_entity.pdbx_description
1 polymer ?
#
loop_
_entity_poly.entity_id
_entity_poly.type
_entity_poly.pdbx_seq_one_letter_code
_entity_poly.pdbx_strand_id
1 'polypeptide(L)'
;GPPHHHWDWNVDPSGLHAHLMRIARDFLASRSIVTENGASWPDEVDADGRIRDTDRYRYYHDHLEAILKARAEGADVRGYMAWSLMDNFEWGLWILQALRHDPRGLCPIGPNVEGFGILVPRNDSTSNRDAMGRV
;
A
#
# COMPACT_ATOMS: atom_id res chain seq x y z
N GLY A 1 7.08 14.39 13.24
CA GLY A 1 6.72 12.98 13.50
C GLY A 1 6.80 12.22 12.20
N PRO A 2 6.75 10.88 12.21
CA PRO A 2 6.61 10.10 10.97
C PRO A 2 5.31 10.49 10.24
N PRO A 3 5.25 10.31 8.90
CA PRO A 3 4.01 10.51 8.16
C PRO A 3 2.94 9.51 8.62
N HIS A 4 1.69 9.96 8.66
CA HIS A 4 0.52 9.14 8.98
C HIS A 4 -0.35 9.00 7.73
N HIS A 5 -0.90 7.82 7.51
CA HIS A 5 -1.93 7.60 6.48
C HIS A 5 -3.33 8.01 7.01
N HIS A 6 -4.37 7.92 6.18
CA HIS A 6 -5.75 8.37 6.46
C HIS A 6 -6.33 7.91 7.82
N TRP A 7 -5.87 6.78 8.35
CA TRP A 7 -6.35 6.22 9.64
C TRP A 7 -5.41 6.44 10.82
N ASP A 8 -4.50 7.43 10.76
CA ASP A 8 -3.54 7.79 11.81
C ASP A 8 -2.56 6.67 12.23
N TRP A 9 -2.44 5.57 11.47
CA TRP A 9 -1.31 4.65 11.64
C TRP A 9 -0.04 5.28 11.08
N ASN A 10 1.05 5.09 11.81
CA ASN A 10 2.39 5.45 11.38
C ASN A 10 2.75 4.71 10.10
N VAL A 11 3.25 5.45 9.11
CA VAL A 11 3.93 4.88 7.95
C VAL A 11 5.40 4.73 8.30
N ASP A 12 5.82 3.48 8.53
CA ASP A 12 7.20 3.15 8.88
C ASP A 12 7.67 1.88 8.15
N PRO A 13 8.32 2.03 6.98
CA PRO A 13 8.89 0.91 6.23
C PRO A 13 9.96 0.14 7.02
N SER A 14 10.65 0.79 7.97
CA SER A 14 11.67 0.14 8.78
C SER A 14 11.07 -0.90 9.74
N GLY A 15 9.82 -0.69 10.16
CA GLY A 15 9.04 -1.67 10.94
C GLY A 15 8.84 -2.98 10.18
N LEU A 16 8.53 -2.92 8.88
CA LEU A 16 8.38 -4.11 8.04
C LEU A 16 9.70 -4.86 7.88
N HIS A 17 10.80 -4.15 7.60
CA HIS A 17 12.15 -4.75 7.56
C HIS A 17 12.49 -5.46 8.86
N ALA A 18 12.34 -4.77 10.00
CA ALA A 18 12.64 -5.33 11.32
C ALA A 18 11.80 -6.57 11.62
N HIS A 19 10.53 -6.59 11.20
CA HIS A 19 9.63 -7.71 11.36
C HIS A 19 10.08 -8.94 10.55
N LEU A 20 10.43 -8.75 9.28
CA LEU A 20 10.92 -9.83 8.40
C LEU A 20 12.24 -10.41 8.92
N MET A 21 13.15 -9.57 9.39
CA MET A 21 14.40 -10.03 9.99
C MET A 21 14.16 -10.79 11.31
N ARG A 22 13.15 -10.39 12.10
CA ARG A 22 12.75 -11.15 13.29
C ARG A 22 12.21 -12.53 12.91
N ILE A 23 11.35 -12.61 11.90
CA ILE A 23 10.83 -13.90 11.40
C ILE A 23 12.00 -14.81 10.98
N ALA A 24 12.94 -14.29 10.19
CA ALA A 24 14.08 -15.04 9.70
C ALA A 24 14.96 -15.61 10.83
N ARG A 25 15.16 -14.84 11.92
CA ARG A 25 15.92 -15.27 13.11
C ARG A 25 15.16 -16.27 13.97
N ASP A 26 13.92 -15.94 14.32
CA ASP A 26 13.17 -16.63 15.38
C ASP A 26 12.53 -17.93 14.88
N PHE A 27 12.22 -17.99 13.58
CA PHE A 27 11.53 -19.13 12.96
C PHE A 27 12.40 -19.85 11.91
N LEU A 28 13.73 -19.81 12.09
CA LEU A 28 14.76 -20.53 11.32
C LEU A 28 14.50 -20.58 9.81
N ALA A 29 14.85 -19.49 9.11
CA ALA A 29 14.87 -19.43 7.64
C ALA A 29 13.55 -19.88 6.97
N SER A 30 12.43 -19.64 7.64
CA SER A 30 11.11 -19.92 7.08
C SER A 30 10.88 -19.07 5.84
N ARG A 31 10.54 -19.75 4.75
CA ARG A 31 10.07 -19.11 3.52
C ARG A 31 8.81 -18.33 3.84
N SER A 32 8.83 -17.04 3.55
CA SER A 32 7.72 -16.13 3.84
C SER A 32 7.19 -15.47 2.58
N ILE A 33 5.91 -15.10 2.62
CA ILE A 33 5.23 -14.28 1.64
C ILE A 33 4.56 -13.16 2.44
N VAL A 34 4.74 -11.92 2.00
CA VAL A 34 3.94 -10.80 2.53
C VAL A 34 2.60 -10.86 1.84
N THR A 35 1.58 -11.35 2.54
CA THR A 35 0.25 -11.60 1.97
C THR A 35 -0.62 -10.35 1.89
N GLU A 36 -0.37 -9.37 2.76
CA GLU A 36 -1.09 -8.10 2.77
C GLU A 36 -0.14 -6.98 3.22
N ASN A 37 -0.08 -5.91 2.44
CA ASN A 37 0.57 -4.66 2.81
C ASN A 37 -0.04 -3.54 1.96
N GLY A 38 -0.41 -2.43 2.60
CA GLY A 38 -1.09 -1.32 1.94
C GLY A 38 -1.43 -0.22 2.91
N ALA A 39 -1.79 0.93 2.35
CA ALA A 39 -2.25 2.07 3.10
C ALA A 39 -3.25 2.89 2.27
N SER A 40 -4.01 3.72 2.98
CA SER A 40 -5.12 4.50 2.48
C SER A 40 -4.80 5.98 2.52
N TRP A 41 -5.10 6.67 1.45
CA TRP A 41 -5.18 8.11 1.38
C TRP A 41 -6.47 8.50 0.66
N PRO A 42 -7.02 9.69 0.93
CA PRO A 42 -8.12 10.22 0.13
C PRO A 42 -7.71 10.32 -1.33
N ASP A 43 -8.49 9.71 -2.22
CA ASP A 43 -8.29 9.80 -3.66
C ASP A 43 -9.04 11.02 -4.22
N GLU A 44 -8.32 11.93 -4.87
CA GLU A 44 -8.90 13.08 -5.56
C GLU A 44 -8.88 12.86 -7.08
N VAL A 45 -10.02 13.10 -7.73
CA VAL A 45 -10.14 13.04 -9.19
C VAL A 45 -9.77 14.40 -9.78
N ASP A 46 -8.66 14.43 -10.52
CA ASP A 46 -8.19 15.62 -11.21
C ASP A 46 -9.13 16.03 -12.36
N ALA A 47 -8.95 17.26 -12.87
CA ALA A 47 -9.76 17.80 -13.96
C ALA A 47 -9.72 16.99 -15.26
N ASP A 48 -8.70 16.14 -15.45
CA ASP A 48 -8.56 15.22 -16.58
C ASP A 48 -9.14 13.81 -16.31
N GLY A 49 -9.85 13.64 -15.19
CA GLY A 49 -10.51 12.39 -14.81
C GLY A 49 -9.57 11.31 -14.29
N ARG A 50 -8.34 11.68 -13.88
CA ARG A 50 -7.34 10.76 -13.34
C ARG A 50 -7.18 10.94 -11.85
N ILE A 51 -6.73 9.88 -11.17
CA ILE A 51 -6.30 9.93 -9.77
C ILE A 51 -4.78 9.84 -9.76
N ARG A 52 -4.13 10.80 -9.10
CA ARG A 52 -2.66 10.87 -8.96
C ARG A 52 -2.26 10.61 -7.50
N ASP A 53 -2.39 9.36 -7.07
CA ASP A 53 -2.04 8.99 -5.69
C ASP A 53 -0.52 8.79 -5.51
N THR A 54 0.18 9.91 -5.25
CA THR A 54 1.62 9.89 -4.99
C THR A 54 1.99 9.33 -3.62
N ASP A 55 1.08 9.39 -2.65
CA ASP A 55 1.35 8.95 -1.28
C ASP A 55 1.31 7.42 -1.19
N ARG A 56 0.30 6.80 -1.82
CA ARG A 56 0.22 5.35 -2.01
C ARG A 56 1.40 4.83 -2.83
N TYR A 57 1.80 5.54 -3.88
CA TYR A 57 3.01 5.19 -4.64
C TYR A 57 4.27 5.16 -3.74
N ARG A 58 4.52 6.22 -2.97
CA ARG A 58 5.67 6.30 -2.06
C ARG A 58 5.62 5.21 -1.00
N TYR A 59 4.44 4.95 -0.44
CA TYR A 59 4.26 3.87 0.53
C TYR A 59 4.73 2.52 -0.02
N TYR A 60 4.25 2.12 -1.20
CA TYR A 60 4.66 0.86 -1.81
C TYR A 60 6.14 0.84 -2.17
N HIS A 61 6.64 1.93 -2.74
CA HIS A 61 8.06 2.08 -3.08
C HIS A 61 8.94 1.77 -1.86
N ASP A 62 8.71 2.49 -0.75
CA ASP A 62 9.57 2.42 0.42
C ASP A 62 9.44 1.06 1.15
N HIS A 63 8.24 0.46 1.18
CA HIS A 63 8.04 -0.87 1.78
C HIS A 63 8.64 -1.98 0.93
N LEU A 64 8.61 -1.86 -0.40
CA LEU A 64 9.29 -2.80 -1.30
C LEU A 64 10.81 -2.68 -1.15
N GLU A 65 11.36 -1.48 -1.01
CA GLU A 65 12.79 -1.29 -0.68
C GLU A 65 13.15 -1.95 0.65
N ALA A 66 12.31 -1.80 1.68
CA ALA A 66 12.51 -2.45 2.98
C ALA A 66 12.52 -3.99 2.87
N ILE A 67 11.65 -4.58 2.04
CA ILE A 67 11.64 -6.02 1.75
C ILE A 67 12.91 -6.43 1.01
N LEU A 68 13.33 -5.69 -0.01
CA LEU A 68 14.55 -5.98 -0.77
C LEU A 68 15.79 -5.94 0.13
N LYS A 69 15.85 -4.96 1.05
CA LYS A 69 16.90 -4.88 2.06
C LYS A 69 16.89 -6.08 2.99
N ALA A 70 15.73 -6.50 3.50
CA ALA A 70 15.63 -7.69 4.36
C ALA A 70 16.09 -8.96 3.63
N ARG A 71 15.73 -9.10 2.34
CA ARG A 71 16.21 -10.20 1.50
C ARG A 71 17.73 -10.19 1.33
N ALA A 72 18.32 -9.02 1.11
CA ALA A 72 19.78 -8.86 1.02
C ALA A 72 20.50 -9.24 2.33
N GLU A 73 19.83 -9.05 3.47
CA GLU A 73 20.34 -9.40 4.80
C GLU A 73 20.03 -10.85 5.23
N GLY A 74 19.40 -11.65 4.37
CA GLY A 74 19.22 -13.09 4.55
C GLY A 74 17.79 -13.55 4.88
N ALA A 75 16.80 -12.67 4.89
CA ALA A 75 15.39 -13.07 5.02
C ALA A 75 14.90 -13.79 3.75
N ASP A 76 14.26 -14.96 3.90
CA ASP A 76 13.76 -15.75 2.77
C ASP A 76 12.34 -15.34 2.33
N VAL A 77 12.19 -14.12 1.80
CA VAL A 77 10.91 -13.59 1.28
C VAL A 77 10.74 -13.96 -0.20
N ARG A 78 9.65 -14.64 -0.52
CA ARG A 78 9.37 -15.25 -1.84
C ARG A 78 8.25 -14.57 -2.63
N GLY A 79 7.45 -13.74 -1.99
CA GLY A 79 6.33 -13.08 -2.63
C GLY A 79 5.83 -11.88 -1.84
N TYR A 80 5.10 -11.02 -2.54
CA TYR A 80 4.47 -9.82 -2.02
C TYR A 80 3.11 -9.64 -2.71
N MET A 81 2.07 -9.45 -1.91
CA MET A 81 0.70 -9.23 -2.36
C MET A 81 0.26 -7.87 -1.82
N ALA A 82 0.10 -6.91 -2.72
CA ALA A 82 -0.33 -5.58 -2.36
C ALA A 82 -1.81 -5.62 -1.96
N TRP A 83 -2.11 -5.11 -0.76
CA TRP A 83 -3.48 -4.92 -0.34
C TRP A 83 -3.91 -3.51 -0.75
N SER A 84 -4.84 -3.34 -1.68
CA SER A 84 -5.67 -4.34 -2.35
C SER A 84 -5.47 -4.29 -3.87
N LEU A 85 -6.05 -5.26 -4.58
CA LEU A 85 -6.16 -5.20 -6.04
C LEU A 85 -7.05 -4.04 -6.50
N MET A 86 -8.10 -3.74 -5.72
CA MET A 86 -9.14 -2.77 -6.02
C MET A 86 -9.76 -2.25 -4.73
N ASP A 87 -10.24 -1.01 -4.81
CA ASP A 87 -11.24 -0.41 -3.95
C ASP A 87 -12.27 -1.43 -3.46
N ASN A 88 -12.33 -1.63 -2.15
CA ASN A 88 -13.23 -2.61 -1.54
C ASN A 88 -13.84 -2.10 -0.23
N PHE A 89 -14.77 -2.88 0.30
CA PHE A 89 -15.41 -2.61 1.60
C PHE A 89 -14.48 -3.02 2.75
N GLU A 90 -13.90 -2.03 3.42
CA GLU A 90 -12.96 -2.23 4.52
C GLU A 90 -13.66 -2.61 5.85
N TRP A 91 -14.34 -3.76 5.84
CA TRP A 91 -15.00 -4.35 7.01
C TRP A 91 -15.87 -3.35 7.81
N GLY A 92 -15.62 -3.22 9.11
CA GLY A 92 -16.35 -2.30 10.00
C GLY A 92 -15.98 -0.82 9.84
N LEU A 93 -14.88 -0.50 9.14
CA LEU A 93 -14.49 0.90 8.90
C LEU A 93 -15.49 1.62 8.00
N TRP A 94 -16.21 0.89 7.14
CA TRP A 94 -17.31 1.44 6.37
C TRP A 94 -18.45 1.99 7.27
N ILE A 95 -18.75 1.32 8.40
CA ILE A 95 -19.76 1.81 9.35
C ILE A 95 -19.29 3.13 9.99
N LEU A 96 -18.01 3.25 10.33
CA LEU A 96 -17.45 4.46 10.95
C LEU A 96 -17.36 5.64 9.96
N GLN A 97 -17.04 5.37 8.69
CA GLN A 97 -17.00 6.39 7.64
C GLN A 97 -18.42 6.87 7.27
N ALA A 98 -19.40 5.97 7.21
CA ALA A 98 -20.81 6.31 7.00
C ALA A 98 -21.37 7.19 8.13
N LEU A 99 -21.06 6.87 9.39
CA LEU A 99 -21.53 7.63 10.55
C LEU A 99 -20.87 9.01 10.71
N ARG A 100 -19.65 9.21 10.19
CA ARG A 100 -19.00 10.53 10.16
C ARG A 100 -19.63 11.48 9.14
N HIS A 101 -20.17 10.96 8.05
CA HIS A 101 -20.78 11.78 7.00
C HIS A 101 -22.31 11.97 7.14
N ASP A 102 -23.03 11.08 7.83
CA ASP A 102 -24.44 11.32 8.21
C ASP A 102 -24.87 10.49 9.46
N PRO A 103 -25.19 11.11 10.61
CA PRO A 103 -25.60 10.41 11.82
C PRO A 103 -26.99 9.75 11.71
N ARG A 104 -27.70 9.92 10.59
CA ARG A 104 -29.05 9.36 10.36
C ARG A 104 -29.06 8.09 9.51
N GLY A 105 -27.92 7.61 9.04
CA GLY A 105 -27.79 6.32 8.36
C GLY A 105 -28.52 6.22 7.01
N LEU A 106 -28.79 7.35 6.35
CA LEU A 106 -29.57 7.42 5.11
C LEU A 106 -28.74 8.03 3.99
N CYS A 107 -27.60 7.41 3.65
CA CYS A 107 -26.87 7.78 2.44
C CYS A 107 -27.54 7.11 1.22
N PRO A 108 -28.04 7.86 0.21
CA PRO A 108 -28.38 7.29 -1.08
C PRO A 108 -27.07 6.90 -1.77
N ILE A 109 -26.95 5.61 -2.12
CA ILE A 109 -25.78 5.01 -2.74
C ILE A 109 -25.52 5.71 -4.09
N GLY A 110 -24.64 6.72 -4.08
CA GLY A 110 -24.02 7.26 -5.28
C GLY A 110 -22.82 6.40 -5.69
N PRO A 111 -22.41 6.39 -6.96
CA PRO A 111 -21.39 5.48 -7.50
C PRO A 111 -19.96 5.71 -6.99
N ASN A 112 -19.74 6.71 -6.11
CA ASN A 112 -18.42 7.09 -5.61
C ASN A 112 -18.31 6.74 -4.12
N VAL A 113 -18.39 5.45 -3.80
CA VAL A 113 -17.95 4.96 -2.49
C VAL A 113 -16.43 4.86 -2.53
N GLU A 114 -15.79 5.77 -1.79
CA GLU A 114 -14.36 5.83 -1.51
C GLU A 114 -13.84 4.45 -1.12
N GLY A 115 -13.10 3.82 -2.03
CA GLY A 115 -12.44 2.56 -1.76
C GLY A 115 -10.94 2.73 -1.73
N PHE A 116 -10.29 1.70 -1.19
CA PHE A 116 -8.85 1.59 -1.07
C PHE A 116 -8.34 0.78 -2.24
N GLY A 117 -7.54 1.35 -3.13
CA GLY A 117 -7.09 0.59 -4.28
C GLY A 117 -5.87 1.15 -4.97
N ILE A 118 -5.01 0.25 -5.40
CA ILE A 118 -3.92 0.54 -6.31
C ILE A 118 -4.49 0.56 -7.72
N LEU A 119 -4.47 1.73 -8.38
CA LEU A 119 -4.51 1.72 -9.83
C LEU A 119 -3.14 1.23 -10.32
N VAL A 120 -3.05 -0.02 -10.78
CA VAL A 120 -1.82 -0.55 -11.38
C VAL A 120 -1.48 0.29 -12.62
N PRO A 121 -0.35 1.03 -12.65
CA PRO A 121 0.05 1.75 -13.86
C PRO A 121 0.27 0.75 -14.99
N ARG A 122 -0.10 1.13 -16.23
CA ARG A 122 0.27 0.34 -17.41
C ARG A 122 1.79 0.14 -17.40
N ASN A 123 2.23 -1.11 -17.46
CA ASN A 123 3.62 -1.47 -17.69
C ASN A 123 3.99 -1.10 -19.13
N ASP A 124 4.49 0.13 -19.35
CA ASP A 124 5.16 0.49 -20.58
C ASP A 124 6.66 0.17 -20.45
N SER A 125 7.07 -0.92 -21.09
CA SER A 125 8.46 -1.40 -21.15
C SER A 125 9.49 -0.42 -21.75
N THR A 126 9.10 0.83 -21.98
CA THR A 126 9.91 1.89 -22.58
C THR A 126 10.75 2.65 -21.56
N SER A 127 10.38 2.74 -20.28
CA SER A 127 11.18 3.51 -19.30
C SER A 127 12.46 2.79 -18.83
N ASN A 128 12.54 1.47 -18.99
CA ASN A 128 13.66 0.67 -18.48
C ASN A 128 14.89 0.64 -19.42
N ARG A 129 14.82 1.24 -20.62
CA ARG A 129 15.96 1.36 -21.53
C ARG A 129 16.79 2.63 -21.31
N ASP A 130 16.19 3.67 -20.74
CA ASP A 130 16.88 4.95 -20.52
C ASP A 130 17.69 5.00 -19.21
N ALA A 131 17.44 4.05 -18.29
CA ALA A 131 18.14 3.98 -17.00
C ALA A 131 19.44 3.13 -16.99
N MET A 132 19.78 2.45 -18.10
CA MET A 132 21.00 1.59 -18.21
C MET A 132 22.05 2.13 -19.20
N GLY A 133 21.99 3.43 -19.54
CA GLY A 133 23.01 4.11 -20.33
C GLY A 133 23.99 4.90 -19.45
N ARG A 134 24.91 4.22 -18.77
CA ARG A 134 26.21 4.66 -18.20
C ARG A 134 26.52 3.92 -16.89
N VAL A 135 27.04 2.70 -17.00
CA VAL A 135 28.11 2.14 -16.15
C VAL A 135 28.97 1.26 -17.04
#